data_AF-A0AAN6JIB3-F1
#
_entry.id   AF-A0AAN6JIB3-F1
#
_cell.length_a   1.000
_cell.length_b   1.000
_cell.length_c   1.000
_cell.angle_alpha   90.00
_cell.angle_beta   90.00
_cell.angle_gamma   90.00
#
_symmetry.space_group_name_H-M   'P 1'
#
loop_
_entity.id
_entity.type
_entity.pdbx_description
1 polymer ?
#
loop_
_entity_poly.entity_id
_entity_poly.type
_entity_poly.pdbx_seq_one_letter_code
_entity_poly.pdbx_strand_id
1 'polypeptide(L)'
;MADSPFHSYSPKFFQALPSVEAAAERFARSGGLSTVWPALQTIARKHPSSRDFGVQLLHRHASLRADEVMLAHGDITFPVKVSDLSADGIARVRATIWGILPGTCELVPLEYAVDATTSTISPAHPDPALARDFVNILQSFGLDESLGLAWIGPRQDKVLESTFGRANVIRPLALLNSSYTSVEVTWRLPSAAADERATAKQECVQVCENVHSPITAFSFTNMTAFVLSQYCPALFQALPPVEVAASDFKSFGGFDKVERALAAVAEKHPSQAPYFGMQLLHRHSDLDADEVMVTYGAATFPIKRADLSAHSMQLRATVWGLRPGSEDFAPLEFAVDDQHGDGTAHLDTNLAQDIARVLRAFGLHRMLGLAAVRPGQGVVLETTYGRANIVMPIDLQLKPASAVQVLWPLSSLGTKSLRDCLTYCRTDDEGKHVAWGHIRV
;
A
#
# COMPACT_ATOMS: atom_id res chain seq x y z
N MET A 1 -27.94 -0.29 -17.65
CA MET A 1 -26.77 -0.89 -16.99
C MET A 1 -25.57 -0.20 -17.57
N ALA A 2 -24.79 0.53 -16.77
CA ALA A 2 -23.53 1.09 -17.26
C ALA A 2 -22.61 -0.08 -17.62
N ASP A 3 -21.93 -0.02 -18.76
CA ASP A 3 -20.96 -1.04 -19.15
C ASP A 3 -19.87 -1.11 -18.08
N SER A 4 -19.67 -2.31 -17.54
CA SER A 4 -18.62 -2.55 -16.54
C SER A 4 -17.25 -2.17 -17.13
N PRO A 5 -16.38 -1.44 -16.39
CA PRO A 5 -15.03 -1.12 -16.86
C PRO A 5 -14.16 -2.38 -17.06
N PHE A 6 -14.64 -3.54 -16.60
CA PHE A 6 -13.94 -4.83 -16.66
C PHE A 6 -14.34 -5.70 -17.86
N HIS A 7 -15.24 -5.25 -18.76
CA HIS A 7 -15.77 -6.09 -19.83
C HIS A 7 -14.69 -6.62 -20.80
N SER A 8 -13.63 -5.84 -21.03
CA SER A 8 -12.49 -6.22 -21.88
C SER A 8 -11.33 -6.85 -21.10
N TYR A 9 -11.47 -6.99 -19.77
CA TYR A 9 -10.43 -7.57 -18.94
C TYR A 9 -10.32 -9.08 -19.16
N SER A 10 -9.09 -9.56 -19.33
CA SER A 10 -8.80 -10.98 -19.47
C SER A 10 -7.83 -11.45 -18.38
N PRO A 11 -8.32 -12.12 -17.33
CA PRO A 11 -7.46 -12.74 -16.32
C PRO A 11 -6.47 -13.73 -16.95
N LYS A 12 -6.87 -14.41 -18.03
CA LYS A 12 -5.99 -15.33 -18.78
C LYS A 12 -4.84 -14.59 -19.44
N PHE A 13 -5.08 -13.42 -20.01
CA PHE A 13 -4.02 -12.63 -20.63
C PHE A 13 -3.02 -12.13 -19.59
N PHE A 14 -3.51 -11.56 -18.47
CA PHE A 14 -2.66 -11.16 -17.35
C PHE A 14 -1.82 -12.34 -16.82
N GLN A 15 -2.44 -13.52 -16.69
CA GLN A 15 -1.76 -14.72 -16.19
C GLN A 15 -0.69 -15.28 -17.14
N ALA A 16 -0.79 -14.97 -18.44
CA ALA A 16 0.22 -15.34 -19.42
C ALA A 16 1.48 -14.45 -19.36
N LEU A 17 1.43 -13.32 -18.64
CA LEU A 17 2.59 -12.45 -18.49
C LEU A 17 3.73 -13.16 -17.75
N PRO A 18 4.99 -12.92 -18.15
CA PRO A 18 6.16 -13.51 -17.50
C PRO A 18 6.42 -12.87 -16.12
N SER A 19 7.35 -13.46 -15.36
CA SER A 19 7.95 -12.77 -14.21
C SER A 19 8.74 -11.53 -14.67
N VAL A 20 9.04 -10.62 -13.76
CA VAL A 20 9.79 -9.39 -14.10
C VAL A 20 11.18 -9.70 -14.65
N GLU A 21 11.86 -10.72 -14.12
CA GLU A 21 13.19 -11.14 -14.57
C GLU A 21 13.13 -11.71 -15.98
N ALA A 22 12.18 -12.62 -16.24
CA ALA A 22 12.00 -13.21 -17.56
C ALA A 22 11.57 -12.17 -18.60
N ALA A 23 10.74 -11.19 -18.20
CA ALA A 23 10.38 -10.05 -19.04
C ALA A 23 11.61 -9.21 -19.39
N ALA A 24 12.42 -8.87 -18.39
CA ALA A 24 13.62 -8.05 -18.55
C ALA A 24 14.68 -8.74 -19.41
N GLU A 25 14.94 -10.03 -19.20
CA GLU A 25 15.85 -10.83 -20.02
C GLU A 25 15.37 -10.95 -21.47
N ARG A 26 14.06 -11.15 -21.69
CA ARG A 26 13.48 -11.17 -23.03
C ARG A 26 13.65 -9.80 -23.70
N PHE A 27 13.34 -8.72 -23.01
CA PHE A 27 13.43 -7.37 -23.55
C PHE A 27 14.86 -6.94 -23.84
N ALA A 28 15.81 -7.27 -22.96
CA ALA A 28 17.24 -7.02 -23.17
C ALA A 28 17.78 -7.74 -24.41
N ARG A 29 17.35 -8.99 -24.67
CA ARG A 29 17.72 -9.74 -25.88
C ARG A 29 17.22 -9.09 -27.18
N SER A 30 16.13 -8.32 -27.12
CA SER A 30 15.63 -7.53 -28.24
C SER A 30 16.33 -6.17 -28.39
N GLY A 31 17.42 -5.93 -27.66
CA GLY A 31 18.14 -4.65 -27.63
C GLY A 31 17.52 -3.59 -26.71
N GLY A 32 16.55 -3.98 -25.88
CA GLY A 32 15.94 -3.14 -24.86
C GLY A 32 15.31 -1.86 -25.39
N LEU A 33 15.25 -0.84 -24.52
CA LEU A 33 14.57 0.41 -24.84
C LEU A 33 15.26 1.17 -25.99
N SER A 34 16.58 1.04 -26.14
CA SER A 34 17.34 1.66 -27.24
C SER A 34 16.83 1.29 -28.63
N THR A 35 16.28 0.09 -28.81
CA THR A 35 15.76 -0.38 -30.09
C THR A 35 14.52 0.42 -30.54
N VAL A 36 13.65 0.79 -29.60
CA VAL A 36 12.32 1.36 -29.89
C VAL A 36 12.20 2.85 -29.52
N TRP A 37 13.12 3.38 -28.71
CA TRP A 37 13.07 4.76 -28.19
C TRP A 37 12.93 5.85 -29.27
N PRO A 38 13.67 5.83 -30.39
CA PRO A 38 13.51 6.86 -31.43
C PRO A 38 12.11 6.88 -32.07
N ALA A 39 11.47 5.70 -32.19
CA ALA A 39 10.10 5.60 -32.69
C ALA A 39 9.09 6.14 -31.67
N LEU A 40 9.28 5.83 -30.38
CA LEU A 40 8.46 6.37 -29.29
C LEU A 40 8.56 7.90 -29.17
N GLN A 41 9.74 8.49 -29.40
CA GLN A 41 9.90 9.95 -29.49
C GLN A 41 9.04 10.54 -30.61
N THR A 42 8.92 9.85 -31.74
CA THR A 42 8.12 10.30 -32.87
C THR A 42 6.62 10.29 -32.53
N ILE A 43 6.14 9.24 -31.84
CA ILE A 43 4.77 9.21 -31.29
C ILE A 43 4.54 10.39 -30.36
N ALA A 44 5.45 10.62 -29.42
CA ALA A 44 5.23 11.59 -28.36
C ALA A 44 5.18 13.04 -28.91
N ARG A 45 5.95 13.34 -29.96
CA ARG A 45 5.84 14.62 -30.69
C ARG A 45 4.52 14.75 -31.45
N LYS A 46 4.01 13.66 -32.02
CA LYS A 46 2.75 13.63 -32.78
C LYS A 46 1.52 13.77 -31.87
N HIS A 47 1.61 13.26 -30.65
CA HIS A 47 0.49 13.16 -29.70
C HIS A 47 0.81 13.90 -28.41
N PRO A 48 0.45 15.20 -28.27
CA PRO A 48 0.69 15.96 -27.04
C PRO A 48 0.06 15.36 -25.77
N SER A 49 -1.02 14.58 -25.94
CA SER A 49 -1.67 13.82 -24.87
C SER A 49 -0.81 12.69 -24.29
N SER A 50 0.29 12.31 -24.97
CA SER A 50 1.21 11.27 -24.50
C SER A 50 2.02 11.65 -23.26
N ARG A 51 2.04 12.93 -22.87
CA ARG A 51 2.82 13.45 -21.73
C ARG A 51 2.50 12.78 -20.39
N ASP A 52 1.27 12.28 -20.24
CA ASP A 52 0.77 11.65 -19.02
C ASP A 52 0.96 10.12 -19.06
N PHE A 53 1.55 9.61 -20.14
CA PHE A 53 1.78 8.19 -20.38
C PHE A 53 3.27 7.83 -20.36
N GLY A 54 3.51 6.57 -20.04
CA GLY A 54 4.80 5.91 -20.12
C GLY A 54 4.68 4.58 -20.86
N VAL A 55 5.83 3.98 -21.10
CA VAL A 55 5.94 2.61 -21.62
C VAL A 55 6.24 1.68 -20.46
N GLN A 56 5.47 0.60 -20.36
CA GLN A 56 5.56 -0.40 -19.31
C GLN A 56 6.17 -1.69 -19.88
N LEU A 57 7.18 -2.24 -19.21
CA LEU A 57 7.58 -3.63 -19.40
C LEU A 57 6.47 -4.51 -18.84
N LEU A 58 5.82 -5.31 -19.69
CA LEU A 58 4.72 -6.17 -19.29
C LEU A 58 5.25 -7.38 -18.53
N HIS A 59 4.83 -7.50 -17.27
CA HIS A 59 5.17 -8.60 -16.37
C HIS A 59 4.04 -8.75 -15.34
N ARG A 60 4.10 -9.82 -14.54
CA ARG A 60 3.22 -10.00 -13.39
C ARG A 60 4.01 -10.28 -12.12
N HIS A 61 3.49 -9.78 -11.02
CA HIS A 61 4.00 -10.02 -9.67
C HIS A 61 3.24 -11.12 -8.92
N ALA A 62 1.97 -11.33 -9.28
CA ALA A 62 1.09 -12.26 -8.59
C ALA A 62 0.19 -13.02 -9.58
N SER A 63 -0.32 -14.16 -9.12
CA SER A 63 -1.37 -14.89 -9.83
C SER A 63 -2.74 -14.30 -9.52
N LEU A 64 -3.63 -14.29 -10.52
CA LEU A 64 -5.04 -13.93 -10.43
C LEU A 64 -5.97 -15.14 -10.53
N ARG A 65 -7.08 -15.10 -9.80
CA ARG A 65 -8.24 -15.99 -10.02
C ARG A 65 -9.07 -15.46 -11.18
N ALA A 66 -9.98 -16.29 -11.67
CA ALA A 66 -10.80 -15.99 -12.84
C ALA A 66 -11.79 -14.82 -12.63
N ASP A 67 -12.14 -14.52 -11.37
CA ASP A 67 -13.09 -13.48 -10.95
C ASP A 67 -12.40 -12.23 -10.39
N GLU A 68 -11.07 -12.17 -10.47
CA GLU A 68 -10.27 -11.08 -9.91
C GLU A 68 -9.69 -10.16 -10.98
N VAL A 69 -9.46 -8.91 -10.59
CA VAL A 69 -8.74 -7.88 -11.36
C VAL A 69 -7.62 -7.30 -10.49
N MET A 70 -6.55 -6.81 -11.11
CA MET A 70 -5.55 -6.01 -10.41
C MET A 70 -6.06 -4.59 -10.22
N LEU A 71 -6.17 -4.16 -8.96
CA LEU A 71 -6.65 -2.84 -8.58
C LEU A 71 -5.61 -2.12 -7.72
N ALA A 72 -5.28 -0.91 -8.13
CA ALA A 72 -4.42 0.01 -7.42
C ALA A 72 -5.24 0.98 -6.56
N HIS A 73 -4.76 1.24 -5.34
CA HIS A 73 -5.33 2.22 -4.43
C HIS A 73 -4.21 2.96 -3.70
N GLY A 74 -3.93 4.20 -4.08
CA GLY A 74 -2.77 4.93 -3.55
C GLY A 74 -1.46 4.23 -3.94
N ASP A 75 -0.70 3.82 -2.94
CA ASP A 75 0.65 3.26 -3.08
C ASP A 75 0.68 1.72 -3.09
N ILE A 76 -0.45 1.08 -3.42
CA ILE A 76 -0.56 -0.37 -3.48
C ILE A 76 -1.32 -0.83 -4.72
N THR A 77 -1.01 -2.04 -5.19
CA THR A 77 -1.79 -2.78 -6.19
C THR A 77 -2.04 -4.20 -5.70
N PHE A 78 -3.26 -4.70 -5.78
CA PHE A 78 -3.62 -6.03 -5.29
C PHE A 78 -4.78 -6.65 -6.08
N PRO A 79 -4.93 -7.98 -6.06
CA PRO A 79 -6.07 -8.65 -6.66
C PRO A 79 -7.34 -8.40 -5.85
N VAL A 80 -8.42 -8.01 -6.53
CA VAL A 80 -9.75 -7.87 -5.94
C VAL A 80 -10.77 -8.62 -6.77
N LYS A 81 -11.70 -9.32 -6.11
CA LYS A 81 -12.85 -9.90 -6.80
C LYS A 81 -13.77 -8.79 -7.27
N VAL A 82 -14.19 -8.84 -8.52
CA VAL A 82 -15.12 -7.83 -9.08
C VAL A 82 -16.44 -7.81 -8.30
N SER A 83 -16.89 -8.98 -7.84
CA SER A 83 -18.11 -9.12 -7.02
C SER A 83 -18.01 -8.47 -5.64
N ASP A 84 -16.80 -8.21 -5.13
CA ASP A 84 -16.59 -7.60 -3.82
C ASP A 84 -16.67 -6.07 -3.88
N LEU A 85 -16.68 -5.48 -5.09
CA LEU A 85 -16.75 -4.02 -5.27
C LEU A 85 -18.19 -3.52 -5.20
N SER A 86 -18.39 -2.38 -4.52
CA SER A 86 -19.67 -1.68 -4.53
C SER A 86 -19.93 -1.02 -5.90
N ALA A 87 -21.19 -0.68 -6.21
CA ALA A 87 -21.52 0.01 -7.45
C ALA A 87 -20.76 1.36 -7.57
N ASP A 88 -20.65 2.09 -6.45
CA ASP A 88 -19.88 3.33 -6.37
C ASP A 88 -18.37 3.07 -6.51
N GLY A 89 -17.87 1.97 -5.94
CA GLY A 89 -16.51 1.50 -6.13
C GLY A 89 -16.21 1.27 -7.62
N ILE A 90 -17.03 0.49 -8.32
CA ILE A 90 -16.90 0.22 -9.75
C ILE A 90 -16.90 1.51 -10.57
N ALA A 91 -17.79 2.46 -10.25
CA ALA A 91 -17.88 3.74 -10.96
C ALA A 91 -16.62 4.61 -10.85
N ARG A 92 -15.78 4.35 -9.83
CA ARG A 92 -14.51 5.05 -9.58
C ARG A 92 -13.30 4.35 -10.19
N VAL A 93 -13.44 3.14 -10.73
CA VAL A 93 -12.29 2.41 -11.29
C VAL A 93 -11.95 2.89 -12.70
N ARG A 94 -10.65 3.07 -12.98
CA ARG A 94 -10.12 3.45 -14.30
C ARG A 94 -8.93 2.57 -14.67
N ALA A 95 -8.79 2.22 -15.94
CA ALA A 95 -7.62 1.48 -16.42
C ALA A 95 -6.36 2.36 -16.32
N THR A 96 -5.24 1.76 -15.94
CA THR A 96 -3.95 2.45 -15.79
C THR A 96 -2.83 1.79 -16.56
N ILE A 97 -2.92 0.49 -16.85
CA ILE A 97 -1.94 -0.23 -17.67
C ILE A 97 -2.69 -0.98 -18.75
N TRP A 98 -2.20 -0.92 -19.98
CA TRP A 98 -2.74 -1.60 -21.14
C TRP A 98 -1.67 -2.44 -21.82
N GLY A 99 -2.03 -3.67 -22.19
CA GLY A 99 -1.22 -4.55 -23.04
C GLY A 99 -1.90 -4.80 -24.38
N ILE A 100 -1.14 -5.25 -25.36
CA ILE A 100 -1.68 -5.65 -26.66
C ILE A 100 -2.12 -7.11 -26.56
N LEU A 101 -3.42 -7.38 -26.79
CA LEU A 101 -3.91 -8.75 -26.74
C LEU A 101 -3.19 -9.58 -27.83
N PRO A 102 -2.61 -10.75 -27.51
CA PRO A 102 -1.78 -11.49 -28.45
C PRO A 102 -2.51 -11.83 -29.75
N GLY A 103 -1.86 -11.56 -30.88
CA GLY A 103 -2.42 -11.78 -32.21
C GLY A 103 -3.47 -10.75 -32.66
N THR A 104 -3.66 -9.66 -31.91
CA THR A 104 -4.57 -8.56 -32.28
C THR A 104 -3.83 -7.22 -32.34
N CYS A 105 -4.54 -6.15 -32.71
CA CYS A 105 -4.07 -4.77 -32.62
C CYS A 105 -4.80 -3.98 -31.52
N GLU A 106 -5.38 -4.69 -30.54
CA GLU A 106 -6.23 -4.09 -29.51
C GLU A 106 -5.46 -3.93 -28.20
N LEU A 107 -5.46 -2.70 -27.66
CA LEU A 107 -5.02 -2.43 -26.30
C LEU A 107 -6.14 -2.80 -25.33
N VAL A 108 -5.85 -3.74 -24.44
CA VAL A 108 -6.78 -4.18 -23.39
C VAL A 108 -6.22 -3.82 -22.01
N PRO A 109 -7.06 -3.42 -21.05
CA PRO A 109 -6.60 -3.14 -19.69
C PRO A 109 -5.98 -4.38 -19.03
N LEU A 110 -4.88 -4.16 -18.30
CA LEU A 110 -4.20 -5.15 -17.48
C LEU A 110 -4.28 -4.80 -15.98
N GLU A 111 -4.26 -3.52 -15.67
CA GLU A 111 -4.42 -3.01 -14.30
C GLU A 111 -5.32 -1.79 -14.28
N TYR A 112 -5.95 -1.59 -13.12
CA TYR A 112 -6.85 -0.49 -12.86
C TYR A 112 -6.44 0.26 -11.60
N ALA A 113 -6.88 1.50 -11.45
CA ALA A 113 -6.78 2.27 -10.21
C ALA A 113 -8.14 2.82 -9.78
N VAL A 114 -8.32 3.00 -8.49
CA VAL A 114 -9.45 3.73 -7.92
C VAL A 114 -9.18 5.23 -8.03
N ASP A 115 -10.06 5.94 -8.73
CA ASP A 115 -10.05 7.40 -8.76
C ASP A 115 -10.35 7.94 -7.35
N ALA A 116 -9.42 8.75 -6.84
CA ALA A 116 -9.63 9.47 -5.60
C ALA A 116 -10.65 10.58 -5.90
N THR A 117 -11.79 10.56 -5.21
CA THR A 117 -12.90 11.53 -5.39
C THR A 117 -12.48 13.00 -5.25
N THR A 118 -11.27 13.26 -4.76
CA THR A 118 -10.69 14.58 -4.51
C THR A 118 -9.59 14.99 -5.51
N SER A 119 -9.14 14.09 -6.39
CA SER A 119 -8.10 14.42 -7.37
C SER A 119 -8.72 14.99 -8.65
N THR A 120 -8.23 16.14 -9.12
CA THR A 120 -8.63 16.75 -10.39
C THR A 120 -8.02 16.03 -11.61
N ILE A 121 -7.29 14.93 -11.39
CA ILE A 121 -6.49 14.23 -12.39
C ILE A 121 -6.84 12.74 -12.34
N SER A 122 -7.82 12.34 -13.15
CA SER A 122 -8.24 10.94 -13.32
C SER A 122 -7.41 10.26 -14.41
N PRO A 123 -7.09 8.96 -14.30
CA PRO A 123 -6.48 8.22 -15.39
C PRO A 123 -7.31 8.35 -16.68
N ALA A 124 -6.71 8.95 -17.70
CA ALA A 124 -7.35 9.14 -19.00
C ALA A 124 -7.16 7.86 -19.83
N HIS A 125 -8.23 7.43 -20.50
CA HIS A 125 -8.07 6.47 -21.59
C HIS A 125 -7.14 7.08 -22.66
N PRO A 126 -6.20 6.30 -23.22
CA PRO A 126 -5.34 6.80 -24.27
C PRO A 126 -6.20 7.21 -25.48
N ASP A 127 -5.85 8.35 -26.08
CA ASP A 127 -6.49 8.77 -27.32
C ASP A 127 -6.37 7.67 -28.39
N PRO A 128 -7.44 7.34 -29.15
CA PRO A 128 -7.40 6.25 -30.12
C PRO A 128 -6.30 6.37 -31.18
N ALA A 129 -5.88 7.59 -31.55
CA ALA A 129 -4.79 7.76 -32.51
C ALA A 129 -3.42 7.47 -31.87
N LEU A 130 -3.21 7.92 -30.63
CA LEU A 130 -2.03 7.55 -29.83
C LEU A 130 -1.94 6.03 -29.65
N ALA A 131 -3.03 5.40 -29.22
CA ALA A 131 -3.12 3.95 -29.02
C ALA A 131 -2.74 3.19 -30.29
N ARG A 132 -3.30 3.57 -31.45
CA ARG A 132 -3.03 2.93 -32.74
C ARG A 132 -1.56 3.07 -33.15
N ASP A 133 -1.00 4.27 -33.06
CA ASP A 133 0.40 4.50 -33.45
C ASP A 133 1.36 3.74 -32.51
N PHE A 134 1.05 3.67 -31.22
CA PHE A 134 1.79 2.88 -30.24
C PHE A 134 1.81 1.40 -30.58
N VAL A 135 0.63 0.81 -30.83
CA VAL A 135 0.50 -0.60 -31.24
C VAL A 135 1.30 -0.90 -32.50
N ASN A 136 1.13 -0.08 -33.55
CA ASN A 136 1.84 -0.26 -34.82
C ASN A 136 3.36 -0.24 -34.63
N ILE A 137 3.87 0.67 -33.80
CA ILE A 137 5.30 0.73 -33.51
C ILE A 137 5.76 -0.54 -32.79
N LEU A 138 5.11 -0.94 -31.70
CA LEU A 138 5.52 -2.14 -30.97
C LEU A 138 5.51 -3.40 -31.85
N GLN A 139 4.48 -3.58 -32.67
CA GLN A 139 4.40 -4.71 -33.61
C GLN A 139 5.51 -4.67 -34.66
N SER A 140 5.87 -3.49 -35.18
CA SER A 140 6.96 -3.36 -36.16
C SER A 140 8.34 -3.76 -35.61
N PHE A 141 8.52 -3.68 -34.28
CA PHE A 141 9.74 -4.09 -33.59
C PHE A 141 9.61 -5.48 -32.92
N GLY A 142 8.45 -6.16 -33.01
CA GLY A 142 8.20 -7.43 -32.33
C GLY A 142 8.20 -7.33 -30.79
N LEU A 143 7.77 -6.18 -30.27
CA LEU A 143 7.75 -5.85 -28.83
C LEU A 143 6.34 -5.80 -28.23
N ASP A 144 5.32 -6.19 -28.99
CA ASP A 144 3.91 -6.15 -28.64
C ASP A 144 3.52 -7.08 -27.48
N GLU A 145 4.28 -8.15 -27.25
CA GLU A 145 4.15 -8.99 -26.05
C GLU A 145 5.03 -8.56 -24.88
N SER A 146 5.95 -7.60 -25.09
CA SER A 146 6.94 -7.20 -24.07
C SER A 146 6.62 -5.83 -23.46
N LEU A 147 6.01 -4.94 -24.23
CA LEU A 147 5.74 -3.57 -23.83
C LEU A 147 4.25 -3.24 -23.89
N GLY A 148 3.82 -2.41 -22.96
CA GLY A 148 2.48 -1.87 -22.85
C GLY A 148 2.50 -0.37 -22.62
N LEU A 149 1.31 0.22 -22.60
CA LEU A 149 1.13 1.63 -22.28
C LEU A 149 0.73 1.73 -20.81
N ALA A 150 1.33 2.66 -20.07
CA ALA A 150 0.95 2.96 -18.69
C ALA A 150 0.58 4.42 -18.54
N TRP A 151 -0.48 4.70 -17.80
CA TRP A 151 -0.75 6.03 -17.29
C TRP A 151 0.14 6.26 -16.06
N ILE A 152 1.04 7.25 -16.15
CA ILE A 152 1.98 7.58 -15.07
C ILE A 152 1.62 8.91 -14.39
N GLY A 153 0.72 9.69 -15.01
CA GLY A 153 0.28 10.99 -14.52
C GLY A 153 1.45 11.98 -14.35
N PRO A 154 1.28 13.02 -13.52
CA PRO A 154 2.31 14.03 -13.29
C PRO A 154 3.43 13.56 -12.34
N ARG A 155 3.54 12.26 -11.99
CA ARG A 155 4.54 11.75 -11.03
C ARG A 155 5.95 12.15 -11.44
N GLN A 156 6.69 12.81 -10.56
CA GLN A 156 8.06 13.23 -10.81
C GLN A 156 9.10 12.28 -10.19
N ASP A 157 8.72 11.56 -9.13
CA ASP A 157 9.66 10.73 -8.38
C ASP A 157 9.77 9.31 -8.92
N LYS A 158 10.99 8.77 -8.89
CA LYS A 158 11.25 7.36 -9.18
C LYS A 158 10.79 6.49 -8.01
N VAL A 159 9.97 5.49 -8.29
CA VAL A 159 9.41 4.58 -7.28
C VAL A 159 9.95 3.15 -7.42
N LEU A 160 9.98 2.42 -6.31
CA LEU A 160 10.21 0.99 -6.23
C LEU A 160 8.90 0.26 -5.93
N GLU A 161 8.64 -0.79 -6.68
CA GLU A 161 7.58 -1.76 -6.44
C GLU A 161 8.16 -3.04 -5.80
N SER A 162 7.60 -3.44 -4.65
CA SER A 162 7.92 -4.69 -3.94
C SER A 162 6.68 -5.54 -3.77
N THR A 163 6.80 -6.86 -3.92
CA THR A 163 5.66 -7.79 -3.78
C THR A 163 5.63 -8.47 -2.41
N PHE A 164 4.49 -8.38 -1.73
CA PHE A 164 4.18 -9.08 -0.48
C PHE A 164 2.98 -10.01 -0.69
N GLY A 165 3.25 -11.31 -0.77
CA GLY A 165 2.22 -12.30 -1.09
C GLY A 165 1.64 -12.07 -2.49
N ARG A 166 0.42 -11.53 -2.59
CA ARG A 166 -0.23 -11.20 -3.87
C ARG A 166 -0.39 -9.69 -4.11
N ALA A 167 0.09 -8.87 -3.19
CA ALA A 167 -0.01 -7.42 -3.29
C ALA A 167 1.34 -6.81 -3.59
N ASN A 168 1.33 -5.70 -4.30
CA ASN A 168 2.49 -4.89 -4.57
C ASN A 168 2.39 -3.58 -3.79
N VAL A 169 3.51 -3.16 -3.21
CA VAL A 169 3.65 -1.89 -2.50
C VAL A 169 4.62 -1.02 -3.30
N ILE A 170 4.17 0.17 -3.65
CA ILE A 170 4.91 1.17 -4.41
C ILE A 170 5.43 2.22 -3.43
N ARG A 171 6.72 2.49 -3.42
CA ARG A 171 7.33 3.46 -2.51
C ARG A 171 8.40 4.30 -3.20
N PRO A 172 8.62 5.57 -2.83
CA PRO A 172 9.68 6.38 -3.41
C PRO A 172 11.03 5.69 -3.21
N LEU A 173 11.81 5.58 -4.28
CA LEU A 173 13.13 4.95 -4.24
C LEU A 173 14.06 5.70 -3.28
N ALA A 174 13.84 7.01 -3.10
CA ALA A 174 14.56 7.85 -2.15
C ALA A 174 14.37 7.46 -0.67
N LEU A 175 13.35 6.66 -0.33
CA LEU A 175 13.17 6.13 1.04
C LEU A 175 14.21 5.08 1.41
N LEU A 176 14.86 4.48 0.41
CA LEU A 176 15.69 3.31 0.57
C LEU A 176 17.17 3.67 0.53
N ASN A 177 17.98 2.90 1.25
CA ASN A 177 19.43 2.92 1.05
C ASN A 177 19.77 2.40 -0.38
N SER A 178 20.92 2.77 -0.94
CA SER A 178 21.26 2.51 -2.35
C SER A 178 21.60 1.05 -2.70
N SER A 179 21.28 0.08 -1.85
CA SER A 179 21.73 -1.32 -1.99
C SER A 179 20.70 -2.29 -2.59
N TYR A 180 19.65 -1.81 -3.25
CA TYR A 180 18.63 -2.66 -3.85
C TYR A 180 18.96 -3.07 -5.28
N THR A 181 18.83 -4.36 -5.57
CA THR A 181 18.75 -4.86 -6.94
C THR A 181 17.34 -4.65 -7.46
N SER A 182 17.22 -3.91 -8.56
CA SER A 182 15.93 -3.60 -9.16
C SER A 182 16.00 -3.63 -10.68
N VAL A 183 14.85 -3.83 -11.30
CA VAL A 183 14.66 -3.85 -12.76
C VAL A 183 13.87 -2.60 -13.14
N GLU A 184 14.32 -1.85 -14.13
CA GLU A 184 13.53 -0.76 -14.71
C GLU A 184 12.33 -1.34 -15.47
N VAL A 185 11.13 -0.88 -15.14
CA VAL A 185 9.89 -1.42 -15.71
C VAL A 185 8.99 -0.36 -16.34
N THR A 186 9.12 0.91 -15.95
CA THR A 186 8.28 1.98 -16.53
C THR A 186 9.13 3.19 -16.86
N TRP A 187 8.99 3.66 -18.10
CA TRP A 187 9.71 4.83 -18.61
C TRP A 187 8.72 5.86 -19.12
N ARG A 188 8.93 7.13 -18.77
CA ARG A 188 8.09 8.23 -19.25
C ARG A 188 8.23 8.40 -20.76
N LEU A 189 7.12 8.64 -21.46
CA LEU A 189 7.20 9.03 -22.88
C LEU A 189 7.83 10.42 -23.01
N PRO A 190 8.75 10.64 -23.96
CA PRO A 190 9.44 11.92 -24.13
C PRO A 190 8.47 13.09 -24.31
N SER A 191 8.67 14.20 -23.60
CA SER A 191 7.86 15.41 -23.84
C SER A 191 8.21 16.03 -25.21
N ALA A 192 7.18 16.48 -25.94
CA ALA A 192 7.35 17.21 -27.20
C ALA A 192 8.15 18.53 -27.03
N ALA A 193 8.26 19.05 -25.81
CA ALA A 193 8.98 20.29 -25.49
C ALA A 193 10.47 20.08 -25.16
N ALA A 194 10.98 18.86 -25.18
CA ALA A 194 12.41 18.60 -24.96
C ALA A 194 13.22 19.10 -26.17
N ASP A 195 14.09 20.09 -25.92
CA ASP A 195 14.97 20.76 -26.88
C ASP A 195 15.71 19.74 -27.78
N GLU A 196 15.81 20.00 -29.09
CA GLU A 196 16.44 19.10 -30.09
C GLU A 196 17.91 18.75 -29.78
N ARG A 197 18.55 19.47 -28.85
CA ARG A 197 19.93 19.24 -28.40
C ARG A 197 20.05 18.40 -27.13
N ALA A 198 18.97 18.21 -26.38
CA ALA A 198 18.95 17.24 -25.31
C ALA A 198 18.72 15.88 -25.97
N THR A 199 19.73 15.01 -26.02
CA THR A 199 19.49 13.58 -26.17
C THR A 199 18.47 13.19 -25.10
N ALA A 200 17.19 13.06 -25.47
CA ALA A 200 16.10 12.90 -24.52
C ALA A 200 16.38 11.64 -23.70
N LYS A 201 16.92 11.86 -22.50
CA LYS A 201 17.41 10.82 -21.62
C LYS A 201 16.23 9.92 -21.27
N GLN A 202 16.44 8.61 -21.34
CA GLN A 202 15.46 7.66 -20.87
C GLN A 202 15.22 7.92 -19.38
N GLU A 203 13.99 8.31 -19.03
CA GLU A 203 13.59 8.62 -17.66
C GLU A 203 12.75 7.45 -17.14
N CYS A 204 13.41 6.53 -16.43
CA CYS A 204 12.73 5.48 -15.69
C CYS A 204 12.04 6.07 -14.45
N VAL A 205 10.74 5.86 -14.34
CA VAL A 205 9.90 6.36 -13.25
C VAL A 205 9.53 5.26 -12.25
N GLN A 206 9.61 3.99 -12.64
CA GLN A 206 9.34 2.86 -11.74
C GLN A 206 10.30 1.70 -11.99
N VAL A 207 10.76 1.12 -10.88
CA VAL A 207 11.56 -0.09 -10.84
C VAL A 207 10.85 -1.14 -10.00
N CYS A 208 11.09 -2.42 -10.30
CA CYS A 208 10.61 -3.55 -9.49
C CYS A 208 11.77 -4.21 -8.76
N GLU A 209 11.53 -4.63 -7.51
CA GLU A 209 12.51 -5.35 -6.72
C GLU A 209 12.83 -6.72 -7.34
N ASN A 210 14.13 -7.03 -7.44
CA ASN A 210 14.59 -8.35 -7.89
C ASN A 210 14.78 -9.26 -6.67
N VAL A 211 14.05 -10.37 -6.61
CA VAL A 211 13.94 -11.22 -5.41
C VAL A 211 15.21 -12.07 -5.16
N HIS A 212 16.22 -12.03 -6.04
CA HIS A 212 17.32 -13.01 -6.09
C HIS A 212 18.72 -12.47 -5.76
N SER A 213 18.90 -11.41 -4.96
CA SER A 213 20.25 -10.98 -4.57
C SER A 213 20.39 -10.56 -3.10
N PRO A 214 21.42 -11.06 -2.38
CA PRO A 214 21.67 -10.68 -0.99
C PRO A 214 22.25 -9.26 -0.91
N ILE A 215 21.67 -8.46 -0.02
CA ILE A 215 22.09 -7.08 0.28
C ILE A 215 23.29 -7.10 1.25
N THR A 216 24.36 -6.38 0.91
CA THR A 216 25.47 -6.06 1.84
C THR A 216 25.19 -4.75 2.58
N ALA A 217 25.09 -4.82 3.91
CA ALA A 217 24.79 -3.67 4.76
C ALA A 217 25.99 -2.72 4.94
N PHE A 218 25.74 -1.41 4.87
CA PHE A 218 26.63 -0.35 5.37
C PHE A 218 25.91 0.49 6.43
N SER A 219 26.65 0.96 7.43
CA SER A 219 26.11 1.66 8.61
C SER A 219 26.37 3.17 8.54
N PHE A 220 25.32 3.97 8.74
CA PHE A 220 25.41 5.39 9.12
C PHE A 220 24.28 5.73 10.10
N THR A 221 24.53 6.64 11.04
CA THR A 221 23.63 7.02 12.14
C THR A 221 23.13 8.46 11.99
N ASN A 222 21.81 8.70 12.08
CA ASN A 222 21.22 9.87 12.75
C ASN A 222 19.69 9.78 12.92
N MET A 223 19.14 10.57 13.86
CA MET A 223 17.74 10.81 14.31
C MET A 223 16.73 9.64 14.36
N THR A 224 16.53 8.91 13.27
CA THR A 224 15.74 7.67 13.19
C THR A 224 16.20 6.65 14.25
N ALA A 225 17.48 6.70 14.62
CA ALA A 225 18.06 5.87 15.67
C ALA A 225 17.39 6.01 17.05
N PHE A 226 16.95 7.22 17.46
CA PHE A 226 16.34 7.40 18.79
C PHE A 226 14.92 6.81 18.84
N VAL A 227 14.08 7.12 17.86
CA VAL A 227 12.71 6.59 17.77
C VAL A 227 12.74 5.06 17.66
N LEU A 228 13.63 4.52 16.82
CA LEU A 228 13.81 3.08 16.69
C LEU A 228 14.48 2.42 17.92
N SER A 229 15.22 3.16 18.74
CA SER A 229 15.80 2.61 19.98
C SER A 229 14.74 2.23 21.02
N GLN A 230 13.54 2.84 20.93
CA GLN A 230 12.42 2.51 21.81
C GLN A 230 11.64 1.28 21.33
N TYR A 231 11.84 0.86 20.08
CA TYR A 231 11.16 -0.29 19.51
C TYR A 231 11.56 -1.60 20.20
N CYS A 232 10.57 -2.47 20.45
CA CYS A 232 10.80 -3.78 21.04
C CYS A 232 10.17 -4.85 20.15
N PRO A 233 10.96 -5.51 19.26
CA PRO A 233 10.44 -6.57 18.40
C PRO A 233 9.76 -7.69 19.19
N ALA A 234 10.29 -8.04 20.35
CA ALA A 234 9.71 -9.05 21.24
C ALA A 234 8.32 -8.67 21.77
N LEU A 235 8.03 -7.37 21.95
CA LEU A 235 6.70 -6.92 22.38
C LEU A 235 5.68 -7.10 21.25
N PHE A 236 6.04 -6.71 20.03
CA PHE A 236 5.19 -6.94 18.85
C PHE A 236 4.98 -8.44 18.60
N GLN A 237 6.04 -9.24 18.70
CA GLN A 237 5.96 -10.69 18.47
C GLN A 237 5.13 -11.44 19.51
N ALA A 238 4.94 -10.87 20.70
CA ALA A 238 4.05 -11.43 21.72
C ALA A 238 2.56 -11.16 21.45
N LEU A 239 2.21 -10.34 20.46
CA LEU A 239 0.82 -10.04 20.13
C LEU A 239 0.14 -11.26 19.49
N PRO A 240 -1.12 -11.55 19.82
CA PRO A 240 -1.84 -12.64 19.20
C PRO A 240 -2.33 -12.28 17.78
N PRO A 241 -2.77 -13.28 16.98
CA PRO A 241 -3.60 -13.03 15.80
C PRO A 241 -4.90 -12.29 16.17
N VAL A 242 -5.48 -11.56 15.21
CA VAL A 242 -6.67 -10.71 15.46
C VAL A 242 -7.89 -11.49 15.92
N GLU A 243 -8.11 -12.71 15.43
CA GLU A 243 -9.24 -13.54 15.86
C GLU A 243 -9.14 -13.95 17.33
N VAL A 244 -7.92 -14.19 17.81
CA VAL A 244 -7.65 -14.49 19.23
C VAL A 244 -7.80 -13.23 20.06
N ALA A 245 -7.21 -12.09 19.63
CA ALA A 245 -7.36 -10.80 20.30
C ALA A 245 -8.84 -10.41 20.47
N ALA A 246 -9.63 -10.57 19.41
CA ALA A 246 -11.05 -10.25 19.39
C ALA A 246 -11.86 -11.18 20.30
N SER A 247 -11.57 -12.48 20.26
CA SER A 247 -12.19 -13.47 21.13
C SER A 247 -11.89 -13.20 22.60
N ASP A 248 -10.64 -12.85 22.93
CA ASP A 248 -10.21 -12.54 24.30
C ASP A 248 -10.87 -11.26 24.81
N PHE A 249 -10.91 -10.20 23.99
CA PHE A 249 -11.57 -8.95 24.37
C PHE A 249 -13.08 -9.12 24.53
N LYS A 250 -13.72 -9.93 23.66
CA LYS A 250 -15.13 -10.29 23.80
C LYS A 250 -15.38 -11.10 25.07
N SER A 251 -14.53 -12.09 25.37
CA SER A 251 -14.58 -12.91 26.59
C SER A 251 -14.40 -12.07 27.86
N PHE A 252 -13.56 -11.04 27.79
CA PHE A 252 -13.45 -10.05 28.85
C PHE A 252 -14.77 -9.30 29.08
N GLY A 253 -15.60 -9.10 28.06
CA GLY A 253 -16.86 -8.33 28.11
C GLY A 253 -16.82 -7.05 27.27
N GLY A 254 -15.81 -6.90 26.41
CA GLY A 254 -15.67 -5.76 25.50
C GLY A 254 -15.66 -4.39 26.19
N PHE A 255 -16.17 -3.39 25.47
CA PHE A 255 -16.24 -2.03 25.97
C PHE A 255 -17.25 -1.84 27.12
N ASP A 256 -18.26 -2.69 27.24
CA ASP A 256 -19.26 -2.61 28.32
C ASP A 256 -18.62 -2.58 29.72
N LYS A 257 -17.42 -3.17 29.89
CA LYS A 257 -16.70 -3.17 31.16
C LYS A 257 -15.76 -2.00 31.39
N VAL A 258 -15.21 -1.39 30.34
CA VAL A 258 -14.07 -0.46 30.46
C VAL A 258 -14.35 0.93 29.90
N GLU A 259 -15.36 1.07 29.03
CA GLU A 259 -15.64 2.31 28.28
C GLU A 259 -15.73 3.53 29.18
N ARG A 260 -16.49 3.48 30.28
CA ARG A 260 -16.67 4.62 31.19
C ARG A 260 -15.34 5.12 31.75
N ALA A 261 -14.42 4.21 32.08
CA ALA A 261 -13.11 4.59 32.61
C ALA A 261 -12.25 5.26 31.54
N LEU A 262 -12.28 4.75 30.30
CA LEU A 262 -11.56 5.33 29.17
C LEU A 262 -12.15 6.68 28.72
N ALA A 263 -13.48 6.81 28.73
CA ALA A 263 -14.18 8.06 28.44
C ALA A 263 -13.80 9.16 29.44
N ALA A 264 -13.71 8.84 30.73
CA ALA A 264 -13.25 9.79 31.75
C ALA A 264 -11.80 10.26 31.50
N VAL A 265 -10.93 9.40 30.95
CA VAL A 265 -9.58 9.80 30.53
C VAL A 265 -9.64 10.72 29.30
N ALA A 266 -10.47 10.40 28.31
CA ALA A 266 -10.66 11.26 27.14
C ALA A 266 -11.17 12.66 27.51
N GLU A 267 -12.14 12.75 28.44
CA GLU A 267 -12.66 14.01 28.98
C GLU A 267 -11.60 14.82 29.74
N LYS A 268 -10.68 14.15 30.44
CA LYS A 268 -9.55 14.78 31.13
C LYS A 268 -8.52 15.36 30.15
N HIS A 269 -8.42 14.81 28.94
CA HIS A 269 -7.42 15.17 27.92
C HIS A 269 -8.06 15.67 26.61
N PRO A 270 -8.88 16.72 26.62
CA PRO A 270 -9.72 17.11 25.48
C PRO A 270 -8.92 17.59 24.25
N SER A 271 -7.69 18.09 24.44
CA SER A 271 -6.81 18.51 23.33
C SER A 271 -6.09 17.34 22.65
N GLN A 272 -5.99 16.18 23.33
CA GLN A 272 -5.27 15.02 22.83
C GLN A 272 -6.23 13.93 22.33
N ALA A 273 -7.37 13.74 23.00
CA ALA A 273 -8.34 12.70 22.67
C ALA A 273 -8.77 12.63 21.19
N PRO A 274 -8.90 13.75 20.44
CA PRO A 274 -9.23 13.68 19.00
C PRO A 274 -8.18 13.01 18.12
N TYR A 275 -6.94 12.90 18.59
CA TYR A 275 -5.79 12.41 17.81
C TYR A 275 -5.35 11.00 18.19
N PHE A 276 -6.05 10.35 19.12
CA PHE A 276 -5.73 9.01 19.58
C PHE A 276 -6.97 8.12 19.62
N GLY A 277 -6.76 6.82 19.46
CA GLY A 277 -7.76 5.78 19.60
C GLY A 277 -7.25 4.61 20.42
N MET A 278 -8.19 3.82 20.94
CA MET A 278 -7.90 2.51 21.50
C MET A 278 -7.72 1.51 20.37
N GLN A 279 -6.56 0.88 20.34
CA GLN A 279 -6.23 -0.17 19.38
C GLN A 279 -6.39 -1.54 20.05
N LEU A 280 -7.13 -2.45 19.42
CA LEU A 280 -7.04 -3.87 19.73
C LEU A 280 -5.68 -4.36 19.27
N LEU A 281 -4.81 -4.74 20.21
CA LEU A 281 -3.46 -5.16 19.90
C LEU A 281 -3.46 -6.57 19.30
N HIS A 282 -2.96 -6.66 18.09
CA HIS A 282 -2.78 -7.91 17.36
C HIS A 282 -1.61 -7.74 16.38
N ARG A 283 -1.13 -8.84 15.81
CA ARG A 283 -0.13 -8.83 14.74
C ARG A 283 -0.71 -9.46 13.48
N HIS A 284 -0.24 -8.97 12.34
CA HIS A 284 -0.64 -9.49 11.03
C HIS A 284 0.44 -10.36 10.38
N SER A 285 1.68 -10.20 10.80
CA SER A 285 2.82 -10.98 10.32
C SER A 285 3.88 -11.13 11.41
N ASP A 286 4.76 -12.12 11.26
CA ASP A 286 5.96 -12.24 12.08
C ASP A 286 7.03 -11.23 11.62
N LEU A 287 7.89 -10.81 12.55
CA LEU A 287 9.07 -9.97 12.32
C LEU A 287 10.37 -10.66 12.66
N ASP A 288 11.39 -10.43 11.83
CA ASP A 288 12.77 -10.72 12.16
C ASP A 288 13.28 -9.74 13.23
N ALA A 289 14.36 -10.11 13.91
CA ALA A 289 14.92 -9.33 15.03
C ALA A 289 15.44 -7.95 14.62
N ASP A 290 15.75 -7.75 13.33
CA ASP A 290 16.22 -6.49 12.76
C ASP A 290 15.14 -5.72 12.01
N GLU A 291 13.90 -6.19 11.97
CA GLU A 291 12.79 -5.54 11.29
C GLU A 291 11.93 -4.67 12.20
N VAL A 292 11.22 -3.74 11.57
CA VAL A 292 10.22 -2.86 12.17
C VAL A 292 9.00 -2.80 11.26
N MET A 293 7.80 -2.67 11.83
CA MET A 293 6.58 -2.43 11.04
C MET A 293 6.49 -0.95 10.66
N VAL A 294 6.42 -0.69 9.36
CA VAL A 294 6.33 0.65 8.79
C VAL A 294 5.12 0.77 7.89
N THR A 295 4.31 1.78 8.15
CA THR A 295 3.22 2.25 7.30
C THR A 295 3.75 3.26 6.29
N TYR A 296 3.45 3.01 5.01
CA TYR A 296 3.65 3.94 3.91
C TYR A 296 2.39 3.95 3.03
N GLY A 297 1.79 5.13 2.85
CA GLY A 297 0.53 5.27 2.12
C GLY A 297 -0.58 4.39 2.71
N ALA A 298 -1.08 3.46 1.90
CA ALA A 298 -2.16 2.53 2.25
C ALA A 298 -1.66 1.14 2.68
N ALA A 299 -0.37 0.96 2.94
CA ALA A 299 0.21 -0.31 3.38
C ALA A 299 1.00 -0.21 4.68
N THR A 300 1.01 -1.28 5.47
CA THR A 300 1.94 -1.49 6.58
C THR A 300 2.71 -2.79 6.36
N PHE A 301 4.04 -2.77 6.43
CA PHE A 301 4.86 -3.94 6.12
C PHE A 301 6.17 -3.95 6.94
N PRO A 302 6.79 -5.13 7.12
CA PRO A 302 8.11 -5.22 7.75
C PRO A 302 9.19 -4.66 6.84
N ILE A 303 10.11 -3.89 7.43
CA ILE A 303 11.33 -3.41 6.78
C ILE A 303 12.51 -3.57 7.73
N LYS A 304 13.66 -3.98 7.21
CA LYS A 304 14.89 -4.07 8.01
C LYS A 304 15.33 -2.68 8.41
N ARG A 305 15.83 -2.56 9.64
CA ARG A 305 16.34 -1.28 10.15
C ARG A 305 17.53 -0.76 9.34
N ALA A 306 18.36 -1.65 8.79
CA ALA A 306 19.51 -1.28 7.96
C ALA A 306 19.10 -0.68 6.61
N ASP A 307 17.89 -0.97 6.16
CA ASP A 307 17.36 -0.64 4.83
C ASP A 307 16.73 0.75 4.75
N LEU A 308 16.45 1.35 5.92
CA LEU A 308 15.88 2.69 6.05
C LEU A 308 16.95 3.77 5.80
N SER A 309 16.68 4.70 4.88
CA SER A 309 17.57 5.86 4.65
C SER A 309 17.52 6.82 5.85
N ALA A 310 18.68 7.05 6.48
CA ALA A 310 18.83 8.03 7.56
C ALA A 310 18.61 9.49 7.12
N HIS A 311 18.71 9.79 5.81
CA HIS A 311 18.64 11.15 5.28
C HIS A 311 17.24 11.52 4.75
N SER A 312 16.37 10.54 4.54
CA SER A 312 15.10 10.73 3.84
C SER A 312 13.86 10.49 4.71
N MET A 313 14.03 9.97 5.94
CA MET A 313 12.91 9.44 6.71
C MET A 313 12.81 10.06 8.11
N GLN A 314 11.71 10.76 8.35
CA GLN A 314 11.20 10.97 9.70
C GLN A 314 10.18 9.86 9.96
N LEU A 315 10.57 8.86 10.74
CA LEU A 315 9.63 7.86 11.24
C LEU A 315 8.93 8.41 12.48
N ARG A 316 7.61 8.23 12.54
CA ARG A 316 6.80 8.53 13.72
C ARG A 316 6.11 7.27 14.21
N ALA A 317 6.05 7.07 15.52
CA ALA A 317 5.26 5.98 16.07
C ALA A 317 3.77 6.25 15.84
N THR A 318 3.03 5.21 15.48
CA THR A 318 1.58 5.28 15.19
C THR A 318 0.77 4.32 16.04
N VAL A 319 1.37 3.24 16.55
CA VAL A 319 0.73 2.29 17.46
C VAL A 319 1.65 2.02 18.64
N TRP A 320 1.09 1.94 19.83
CA TRP A 320 1.82 1.70 21.08
C TRP A 320 1.16 0.63 21.93
N GLY A 321 2.00 -0.21 22.55
CA GLY A 321 1.60 -1.20 23.55
C GLY A 321 2.32 -0.97 24.88
N LEU A 322 1.75 -1.46 25.98
CA LEU A 322 2.37 -1.34 27.30
C LEU A 322 3.53 -2.34 27.45
N ARG A 323 4.66 -1.86 27.98
CA ARG A 323 5.75 -2.75 28.37
C ARG A 323 5.30 -3.67 29.51
N PRO A 324 5.69 -4.96 29.50
CA PRO A 324 5.43 -5.86 30.62
C PRO A 324 5.97 -5.27 31.93
N GLY A 325 5.11 -5.19 32.94
CA GLY A 325 5.48 -4.66 34.26
C GLY A 325 5.68 -3.14 34.38
N SER A 326 5.51 -2.34 33.31
CA SER A 326 5.65 -0.87 33.37
C SER A 326 4.39 -0.12 32.92
N GLU A 327 4.19 1.12 33.38
CA GLU A 327 3.19 2.04 32.81
C GLU A 327 3.66 2.70 31.51
N ASP A 328 4.87 2.40 31.05
CA ASP A 328 5.43 2.95 29.83
C ASP A 328 4.89 2.26 28.59
N PHE A 329 4.47 3.10 27.64
CA PHE A 329 4.16 2.68 26.28
C PHE A 329 5.45 2.53 25.46
N ALA A 330 5.51 1.49 24.64
CA ALA A 330 6.53 1.29 23.63
C ALA A 330 5.89 1.28 22.23
N PRO A 331 6.54 1.86 21.22
CA PRO A 331 6.03 1.82 19.86
C PRO A 331 6.03 0.39 19.31
N LEU A 332 4.98 0.07 18.57
CA LEU A 332 4.74 -1.21 17.90
C LEU A 332 4.77 -1.06 16.38
N GLU A 333 4.33 0.08 15.88
CA GLU A 333 4.30 0.42 14.46
C GLU A 333 4.71 1.87 14.26
N PHE A 334 5.27 2.15 13.09
CA PHE A 334 5.69 3.47 12.68
C PHE A 334 5.05 3.85 11.34
N ALA A 335 4.92 5.13 11.06
CA ALA A 335 4.63 5.63 9.72
C ALA A 335 5.78 6.51 9.23
N VAL A 336 5.96 6.54 7.91
CA VAL A 336 6.79 7.55 7.25
C VAL A 336 6.05 8.89 7.31
N ASP A 337 6.71 9.92 7.82
CA ASP A 337 6.19 11.30 7.81
C ASP A 337 6.44 11.91 6.44
N ASP A 338 5.38 12.04 5.65
CA ASP A 338 5.41 12.49 4.26
C ASP A 338 5.15 14.00 4.13
N GLN A 339 5.81 14.85 4.95
CA GLN A 339 5.86 16.32 4.83
C GLN A 339 4.50 17.07 4.77
N HIS A 340 3.35 16.39 4.85
CA HIS A 340 2.04 16.99 4.79
C HIS A 340 1.57 17.42 6.17
N GLY A 341 2.34 18.32 6.82
CA GLY A 341 1.96 19.34 7.82
C GLY A 341 0.81 19.11 8.82
N ASP A 342 0.32 17.89 9.00
CA ASP A 342 -0.84 17.58 9.83
C ASP A 342 -0.32 17.35 11.23
N GLY A 343 -0.61 18.31 12.12
CA GLY A 343 -0.04 18.43 13.46
C GLY A 343 0.21 17.08 14.11
N THR A 344 1.50 16.73 14.24
CA THR A 344 1.92 15.42 14.70
C THR A 344 1.48 15.21 16.15
N ALA A 345 0.61 14.23 16.36
CA ALA A 345 0.22 13.82 17.70
C ALA A 345 1.37 13.03 18.35
N HIS A 346 2.24 13.74 19.05
CA HIS A 346 3.17 13.11 19.97
C HIS A 346 2.37 12.53 21.13
N LEU A 347 2.67 11.28 21.51
CA LEU A 347 1.99 10.64 22.63
C LEU A 347 2.28 11.43 23.92
N ASP A 348 1.27 12.18 24.38
CA ASP A 348 1.36 12.93 25.61
C ASP A 348 1.57 11.98 26.80
N THR A 349 2.53 12.32 27.66
CA THR A 349 2.92 11.45 28.78
C THR A 349 1.81 11.31 29.81
N ASN A 350 1.02 12.37 30.06
CA ASN A 350 -0.06 12.31 31.05
C ASN A 350 -1.24 11.47 30.54
N LEU A 351 -1.62 11.65 29.27
CA LEU A 351 -2.61 10.80 28.61
C LEU A 351 -2.17 9.34 28.64
N ALA A 352 -0.93 9.06 28.24
CA ALA A 352 -0.38 7.71 28.22
C ALA A 352 -0.45 7.06 29.62
N GLN A 353 0.00 7.75 30.66
CA GLN A 353 -0.05 7.22 32.03
C GLN A 353 -1.48 6.98 32.54
N ASP A 354 -2.42 7.90 32.25
CA ASP A 354 -3.81 7.72 32.66
C ASP A 354 -4.47 6.52 31.96
N ILE A 355 -4.22 6.35 30.65
CA ILE A 355 -4.66 5.16 29.90
C ILE A 355 -3.98 3.90 30.47
N ALA A 356 -2.68 3.94 30.73
CA ALA A 356 -1.93 2.81 31.27
C ALA A 356 -2.54 2.29 32.59
N ARG A 357 -2.90 3.21 33.49
CA ARG A 357 -3.54 2.87 34.77
C ARG A 357 -4.91 2.20 34.57
N VAL A 358 -5.73 2.70 33.64
CA VAL A 358 -7.00 2.05 33.28
C VAL A 358 -6.75 0.65 32.72
N LEU A 359 -5.86 0.50 31.73
CA LEU A 359 -5.57 -0.79 31.14
C LEU A 359 -5.05 -1.81 32.15
N ARG A 360 -4.24 -1.38 33.12
CA ARG A 360 -3.76 -2.25 34.20
C ARG A 360 -4.86 -2.61 35.19
N ALA A 361 -5.66 -1.65 35.64
CA ALA A 361 -6.75 -1.88 36.58
C ALA A 361 -7.77 -2.90 36.06
N PHE A 362 -7.99 -2.94 34.74
CA PHE A 362 -8.92 -3.87 34.09
C PHE A 362 -8.23 -5.12 33.51
N GLY A 363 -6.92 -5.28 33.63
CA GLY A 363 -6.19 -6.43 33.07
C GLY A 363 -6.07 -6.44 31.54
N LEU A 364 -6.29 -5.30 30.87
CA LEU A 364 -6.33 -5.14 29.42
C LEU A 364 -4.99 -4.76 28.77
N HIS A 365 -3.94 -4.58 29.57
CA HIS A 365 -2.62 -4.12 29.11
C HIS A 365 -1.92 -4.98 28.03
N ARG A 366 -2.43 -6.19 27.74
CA ARG A 366 -1.98 -7.05 26.63
C ARG A 366 -2.97 -7.15 25.48
N MET A 367 -4.18 -6.61 25.64
CA MET A 367 -5.26 -6.68 24.66
C MET A 367 -5.47 -5.33 23.97
N LEU A 368 -5.32 -4.23 24.71
CA LEU A 368 -5.52 -2.88 24.19
C LEU A 368 -4.24 -2.05 24.29
N GLY A 369 -4.09 -1.14 23.34
CA GLY A 369 -3.05 -0.13 23.29
C GLY A 369 -3.58 1.18 22.72
N LEU A 370 -2.68 2.06 22.32
CA LEU A 370 -3.02 3.33 21.71
C LEU A 370 -2.62 3.31 20.24
N ALA A 371 -3.40 3.98 19.41
CA ALA A 371 -3.01 4.30 18.04
C ALA A 371 -3.29 5.77 17.73
N ALA A 372 -2.47 6.35 16.86
CA ALA A 372 -2.67 7.68 16.33
C ALA A 372 -3.86 7.67 15.37
N VAL A 373 -4.72 8.67 15.48
CA VAL A 373 -5.93 8.83 14.65
C VAL A 373 -5.88 10.21 14.01
N ARG A 374 -6.29 10.30 12.73
CA ARG A 374 -6.51 11.59 12.08
C ARG A 374 -7.96 12.05 12.26
N PRO A 375 -8.23 13.26 12.77
CA PRO A 375 -9.58 13.80 12.80
C PRO A 375 -10.21 13.79 11.40
N GLY A 376 -11.44 13.28 11.29
CA GLY A 376 -12.15 13.18 10.01
C GLY A 376 -11.69 12.01 9.12
N GLN A 377 -10.81 11.13 9.61
CA GLN A 377 -10.49 9.88 8.94
C GLN A 377 -11.77 9.06 8.71
N GLY A 378 -11.95 8.61 7.47
CA GLY A 378 -13.03 7.69 7.10
C GLY A 378 -12.81 6.28 7.63
N VAL A 379 -13.87 5.47 7.61
CA VAL A 379 -13.78 4.06 8.02
C VAL A 379 -13.01 3.26 6.97
N VAL A 380 -12.05 2.46 7.43
CA VAL A 380 -11.20 1.63 6.58
C VAL A 380 -11.28 0.15 6.94
N LEU A 381 -11.00 -0.69 5.95
CA LEU A 381 -10.88 -2.13 6.05
C LEU A 381 -9.44 -2.54 5.74
N GLU A 382 -8.84 -3.28 6.67
CA GLU A 382 -7.51 -3.85 6.59
C GLU A 382 -7.56 -5.30 6.12
N THR A 383 -6.63 -5.71 5.27
CA THR A 383 -6.46 -7.09 4.78
C THR A 383 -4.98 -7.40 4.60
N THR A 384 -4.55 -8.64 4.89
CA THR A 384 -3.14 -9.02 4.84
C THR A 384 -2.80 -9.88 3.63
N TYR A 385 -1.75 -9.46 2.91
CA TYR A 385 -1.17 -10.17 1.78
C TYR A 385 0.31 -10.47 2.06
N GLY A 386 0.64 -11.76 2.22
CA GLY A 386 1.98 -12.15 2.65
C GLY A 386 2.30 -11.55 4.02
N ARG A 387 3.33 -10.69 4.08
CA ARG A 387 3.75 -10.01 5.31
C ARG A 387 3.28 -8.55 5.40
N ALA A 388 2.56 -8.05 4.39
CA ALA A 388 2.06 -6.68 4.34
C ALA A 388 0.55 -6.62 4.61
N ASN A 389 0.13 -5.56 5.27
CA ASN A 389 -1.25 -5.18 5.42
C ASN A 389 -1.60 -4.08 4.46
N ILE A 390 -2.81 -4.14 3.94
CA ILE A 390 -3.38 -3.19 3.02
C ILE A 390 -4.63 -2.60 3.65
N VAL A 391 -4.74 -1.28 3.58
CA VAL A 391 -5.87 -0.51 4.06
C VAL A 391 -6.66 0.02 2.88
N MET A 392 -7.97 -0.17 2.89
CA MET A 392 -8.89 0.36 1.89
C MET A 392 -10.06 1.09 2.54
N PRO A 393 -10.58 2.16 1.93
CA PRO A 393 -11.87 2.72 2.31
C PRO A 393 -12.98 1.67 2.26
N ILE A 394 -13.79 1.59 3.33
CA ILE A 394 -14.83 0.55 3.43
C ILE A 394 -15.97 0.72 2.41
N ASP A 395 -16.12 1.93 1.85
CA ASP A 395 -17.13 2.27 0.84
C ASP A 395 -16.80 1.73 -0.57
N LEU A 396 -15.55 1.37 -0.82
CA LEU A 396 -15.14 0.73 -2.08
C LEU A 396 -15.63 -0.71 -2.20
N GLN A 397 -15.84 -1.38 -1.09
CA GLN A 397 -16.28 -2.77 -1.06
C GLN A 397 -17.75 -2.89 -0.65
N LEU A 398 -18.40 -3.96 -1.10
CA LEU A 398 -19.58 -4.44 -0.43
C LEU A 398 -19.19 -4.73 1.03
N LYS A 399 -19.97 -4.22 1.99
CA LYS A 399 -19.67 -4.38 3.42
C LYS A 399 -19.27 -5.84 3.70
N PRO A 400 -18.06 -6.10 4.22
CA PRO A 400 -17.59 -7.46 4.41
C PRO A 400 -18.55 -8.18 5.36
N ALA A 401 -18.97 -9.39 4.98
CA ALA A 401 -19.84 -10.21 5.81
C ALA A 401 -19.19 -10.57 7.16
N SER A 402 -17.86 -10.58 7.22
CA SER A 402 -17.07 -10.84 8.42
C SER A 402 -15.89 -9.86 8.52
N ALA A 403 -15.89 -9.05 9.58
CA ALA A 403 -14.78 -8.17 9.92
C ALA A 403 -14.74 -7.93 11.43
N VAL A 404 -13.53 -7.72 11.97
CA VAL A 404 -13.30 -7.42 13.38
C VAL A 404 -13.02 -5.93 13.53
N GLN A 405 -13.69 -5.28 14.48
CA GLN A 405 -13.37 -3.90 14.87
C GLN A 405 -12.05 -3.88 15.63
N VAL A 406 -11.12 -3.00 15.26
CA VAL A 406 -9.78 -2.95 15.89
C VAL A 406 -9.33 -1.57 16.33
N LEU A 407 -9.95 -0.49 15.87
CA LEU A 407 -9.58 0.88 16.27
C LEU A 407 -10.81 1.73 16.58
N TRP A 408 -10.87 2.26 17.80
CA TRP A 408 -11.94 3.15 18.24
C TRP A 408 -11.37 4.49 18.72
N PRO A 409 -11.76 5.63 18.13
CA PRO A 409 -11.25 6.93 18.54
C PRO A 409 -11.63 7.23 19.99
N LEU A 410 -10.71 7.83 20.76
CA LEU A 410 -10.98 8.17 22.16
C LEU A 410 -12.13 9.17 22.29
N SER A 411 -12.26 10.07 21.31
CA SER A 411 -13.33 11.07 21.24
C SER A 411 -14.74 10.47 21.08
N SER A 412 -14.89 9.21 20.66
CA SER A 412 -16.20 8.55 20.56
C SER A 412 -16.59 7.75 21.82
N LEU A 413 -15.64 7.48 22.73
CA LEU A 413 -15.91 6.67 23.92
C LEU A 413 -16.86 7.38 24.89
N GLY A 414 -17.83 6.65 25.44
CA GLY A 414 -18.85 7.19 26.35
C GLY A 414 -20.02 7.87 25.65
N THR A 415 -19.98 7.99 24.32
CA THR A 415 -21.15 8.34 23.52
C THR A 415 -21.98 7.08 23.26
N LYS A 416 -23.30 7.19 23.11
CA LYS A 416 -24.17 6.03 22.78
C LYS A 416 -23.85 5.36 21.43
N SER A 417 -22.85 5.85 20.70
CA SER A 417 -22.36 5.36 19.42
C SER A 417 -21.02 4.63 19.58
N LEU A 418 -21.02 3.50 20.31
CA LEU A 418 -19.92 2.50 20.28
C LEU A 418 -19.71 1.86 18.89
N ARG A 419 -20.30 2.43 17.82
CA ARG A 419 -20.32 1.89 16.46
C ARG A 419 -19.35 2.60 15.53
N ASP A 420 -18.69 3.67 15.97
CA ASP A 420 -17.81 4.49 15.14
C ASP A 420 -16.36 3.96 15.16
N CYS A 421 -16.22 2.64 14.99
CA CYS A 421 -14.92 2.03 14.75
C CYS A 421 -14.34 2.55 13.43
N LEU A 422 -13.09 3.01 13.45
CA LEU A 422 -12.41 3.59 12.30
C LEU A 422 -11.71 2.55 11.43
N THR A 423 -11.23 1.45 12.02
CA THR A 423 -10.50 0.40 11.31
C THR A 423 -11.08 -0.95 11.64
N TYR A 424 -11.35 -1.71 10.59
CA TYR A 424 -11.79 -3.10 10.65
C TYR A 424 -10.71 -4.01 10.05
N CYS A 425 -10.48 -5.19 10.60
CA CYS A 425 -9.68 -6.22 9.94
C CYS A 425 -10.60 -7.24 9.26
N ARG A 426 -10.36 -7.53 7.98
CA ARG A 426 -11.12 -8.50 7.21
C ARG A 426 -10.84 -9.91 7.72
N THR A 427 -11.90 -10.68 7.91
CA THR A 427 -11.82 -12.11 8.21
C THR A 427 -12.38 -12.91 7.04
N ASP A 428 -12.05 -14.20 6.97
CA ASP A 428 -12.68 -15.15 6.06
C ASP A 428 -14.03 -15.64 6.63
N ASP A 429 -14.65 -16.59 5.93
CA ASP A 429 -15.93 -17.19 6.35
C ASP A 429 -15.79 -18.06 7.62
N GLU A 430 -14.57 -18.46 7.98
CA GLU A 430 -14.26 -19.17 9.23
C GLU A 430 -13.98 -18.19 10.39
N GLY A 431 -14.04 -16.88 10.14
CA GLY A 431 -13.71 -15.84 11.11
C GLY A 431 -12.21 -15.72 11.40
N LYS A 432 -11.36 -16.39 10.61
CA LYS A 432 -9.91 -16.22 10.69
C LYS A 432 -9.52 -14.98 9.92
N HIS A 433 -8.47 -14.32 10.36
CA HIS A 433 -7.91 -13.24 9.58
C HIS A 433 -7.52 -13.72 8.18
N VAL A 434 -7.85 -12.93 7.15
CA VAL A 434 -7.41 -13.24 5.78
C VAL A 434 -5.91 -12.94 5.70
N ALA A 435 -5.09 -13.90 6.14
CA ALA A 435 -3.65 -13.91 5.96
C ALA A 435 -3.31 -14.90 4.84
N TRP A 436 -2.89 -14.39 3.69
CA TRP A 436 -2.37 -15.24 2.62
C TRP A 436 -0.91 -15.64 2.93
N GLY A 437 -0.66 -16.94 3.19
CA GLY A 437 0.64 -17.56 2.89
C GLY A 437 1.48 -18.11 4.06
N HIS A 438 0.99 -19.12 4.76
CA HIS A 438 1.85 -20.25 5.18
C HIS A 438 1.52 -21.49 4.32
N ILE A 439 1.61 -21.35 3.00
CA ILE A 439 1.85 -22.54 2.17
C ILE A 439 3.37 -22.66 2.16
N ARG A 440 3.91 -23.59 2.97
CA ARG A 440 5.27 -24.09 2.75
C ARG A 440 5.32 -24.57 1.30
N VAL A 441 6.18 -23.97 0.49
CA VAL A 441 6.59 -24.51 -0.81
C VAL A 441 7.17 -25.91 -0.58
#